data_AF-A0A8T4TLX2-F1
#
_entry.id   AF-A0A8T4TLX2-F1
#
_cell.length_a   1.000
_cell.length_b   1.000
_cell.length_c   1.000
_cell.angle_alpha   90.00
_cell.angle_beta   90.00
_cell.angle_gamma   90.00
#
_symmetry.space_group_name_H-M   'P 1'
#
loop_
_entity.id
_entity.type
_entity.pdbx_description
1 polymer ?
#
loop_
_entity_poly.entity_id
_entity_poly.type
_entity_poly.pdbx_seq_one_letter_code
_entity_poly.pdbx_strand_id
1 'polypeptide(L)'
;MIKQKTFFLFHAFFGIVFSLLGVLSLLGQFGYVYFIPLRVFTLSFLEVMIMLVGLFFIREAVRNKNSEQRFVHFVVGLGLFFFAIFPLFVTLGVLKFLPYYIDLEMNVYVLSFLLLGAGLYMIFDRVFLVFSS
;
A
#
# COMPACT_ATOMS: atom_id res chain seq x y z
N MET A 1 4.84 16.39 19.69
CA MET A 1 4.46 15.04 20.17
C MET A 1 3.45 14.29 19.29
N ILE A 2 2.29 14.86 18.90
CA ILE A 2 1.25 14.12 18.12
C ILE A 2 1.79 13.58 16.79
N LYS A 3 2.55 14.38 16.03
CA LYS A 3 3.18 13.97 14.76
C LYS A 3 4.14 12.76 14.89
N GLN A 4 4.72 12.53 16.06
CA GLN A 4 5.72 11.47 16.28
C GLN A 4 5.04 10.14 16.65
N LYS A 5 3.92 10.22 17.40
CA LYS A 5 3.11 9.05 17.75
C LYS A 5 2.44 8.42 16.53
N THR A 6 1.91 9.23 15.61
CA THR A 6 1.28 8.74 14.37
C THR A 6 2.29 8.02 13.47
N PHE A 7 3.55 8.48 13.45
CA PHE A 7 4.63 7.89 12.68
C PHE A 7 5.07 6.53 13.23
N PHE A 8 5.22 6.42 14.55
CA PHE A 8 5.53 5.15 15.21
C PHE A 8 4.44 4.09 14.98
N LEU A 9 3.17 4.48 15.10
CA LEU A 9 2.03 3.61 14.80
C LEU A 9 2.04 3.13 13.35
N PHE A 10 2.39 4.01 12.41
CA PHE A 10 2.46 3.68 11.00
C PHE A 10 3.65 2.77 10.65
N HIS A 11 4.81 2.98 11.28
CA HIS A 11 5.96 2.09 11.16
C HIS A 11 5.71 0.71 11.76
N ALA A 12 5.11 0.67 12.96
CA ALA A 12 4.72 -0.57 13.59
C ALA A 12 3.68 -1.30 12.72
N PHE A 13 2.74 -0.58 12.12
CA PHE A 13 1.77 -1.15 11.19
C PHE A 13 2.45 -1.78 9.97
N PHE A 14 3.39 -1.07 9.32
CA PHE A 14 4.15 -1.63 8.20
C PHE A 14 5.02 -2.82 8.60
N GLY A 15 5.67 -2.76 9.76
CA GLY A 15 6.45 -3.88 10.32
C GLY A 15 5.57 -5.10 10.58
N ILE A 16 4.36 -4.91 11.11
CA ILE A 16 3.37 -5.98 11.31
C ILE A 16 2.90 -6.53 9.96
N VAL A 17 2.58 -5.68 8.98
CA VAL A 17 2.16 -6.09 7.63
C VAL A 17 3.23 -6.92 6.94
N PHE A 18 4.48 -6.44 6.92
CA PHE A 18 5.61 -7.17 6.32
C PHE A 18 5.92 -8.47 7.06
N SER A 19 5.82 -8.48 8.40
CA SER A 19 5.98 -9.70 9.19
C SER A 19 4.86 -10.70 8.91
N LEU A 20 3.61 -10.25 8.80
CA LEU A 20 2.47 -11.11 8.42
C LEU A 20 2.66 -11.71 7.03
N LEU A 21 3.08 -10.90 6.05
CA LEU A 21 3.34 -11.35 4.69
C LEU A 21 4.49 -12.36 4.63
N GLY A 22 5.56 -12.14 5.42
CA GLY A 22 6.65 -13.09 5.58
C GLY A 22 6.17 -14.42 6.17
N VAL A 23 5.35 -14.37 7.22
CA VAL A 23 4.75 -15.58 7.83
C VAL A 23 3.83 -16.30 6.83
N LEU A 24 2.96 -15.58 6.13
CA LEU A 24 2.06 -16.15 5.12
C LEU A 24 2.83 -16.76 3.93
N SER A 25 3.91 -16.12 3.49
CA SER A 25 4.79 -16.64 2.44
C SER A 25 5.52 -17.92 2.88
N LEU A 26 6.02 -17.97 4.12
CA LEU A 26 6.69 -19.15 4.67
C LEU A 26 5.69 -20.31 4.83
N LEU A 27 4.49 -20.04 5.34
CA LEU A 27 3.42 -21.03 5.46
C LEU A 27 3.00 -21.61 4.09
N GLY A 28 3.04 -20.80 3.02
CA GLY A 28 2.83 -21.27 1.65
C GLY A 28 3.96 -22.16 1.09
N GLN A 29 5.20 -22.01 1.61
CA GLN A 29 6.38 -22.77 1.16
C GLN A 29 6.58 -24.11 1.90
N PHE A 30 6.21 -24.20 3.19
CA PHE A 30 6.48 -25.38 4.03
C PHE A 30 5.51 -26.56 3.86
N GLY A 31 4.65 -26.52 2.85
CA GLY A 31 3.83 -27.66 2.43
C GLY A 31 2.42 -27.61 3.00
N TYR A 32 1.49 -28.05 2.14
CA TYR A 32 0.05 -28.15 2.40
C TYR A 32 -0.67 -26.81 2.48
N VAL A 33 -0.76 -26.11 1.35
CA VAL A 33 -1.92 -26.12 0.46
C VAL A 33 -1.80 -24.88 -0.44
N TYR A 34 -1.77 -25.08 -1.76
CA TYR A 34 -2.10 -24.03 -2.73
C TYR A 34 -3.58 -23.67 -2.54
N PHE A 35 -3.92 -22.99 -1.46
CA PHE A 35 -5.27 -22.49 -1.26
C PHE A 35 -5.35 -21.24 -2.13
N ILE A 36 -5.95 -21.37 -3.31
CA ILE A 36 -6.45 -20.24 -4.11
C ILE A 36 -7.06 -19.14 -3.21
N PRO A 37 -7.86 -19.45 -2.16
CA PRO A 37 -8.37 -18.41 -1.26
C PRO A 37 -7.28 -17.66 -0.45
N LEU A 38 -6.14 -18.29 -0.12
CA LEU A 38 -5.04 -17.62 0.59
C LEU A 38 -4.26 -16.66 -0.31
N ARG A 39 -4.05 -17.02 -1.59
CA ARG A 39 -3.45 -16.13 -2.59
C ARG A 39 -4.34 -14.91 -2.83
N VAL A 40 -5.64 -15.13 -3.07
CA VAL A 40 -6.62 -14.05 -3.28
C VAL A 40 -6.70 -13.17 -2.04
N PHE A 41 -6.76 -13.74 -0.84
CA PHE A 41 -6.76 -12.97 0.41
C PHE A 41 -5.52 -12.10 0.55
N THR A 42 -4.33 -12.66 0.25
CA THR A 42 -3.06 -11.94 0.36
C THR A 42 -2.99 -10.77 -0.62
N LEU A 43 -3.43 -10.98 -1.87
CA LEU A 43 -3.50 -9.94 -2.90
C LEU A 43 -4.48 -8.83 -2.49
N SER A 44 -5.71 -9.18 -2.15
CA SER A 44 -6.72 -8.21 -1.72
C SER A 44 -6.27 -7.44 -0.47
N PHE A 45 -5.61 -8.11 0.47
CA PHE A 45 -5.05 -7.46 1.66
C PHE A 45 -4.00 -6.41 1.27
N LEU A 46 -3.05 -6.79 0.41
CA LEU A 46 -2.00 -5.89 -0.09
C LEU A 46 -2.58 -4.67 -0.82
N GLU A 47 -3.59 -4.89 -1.67
CA GLU A 47 -4.32 -3.82 -2.36
C GLU A 47 -4.98 -2.86 -1.36
N VAL A 48 -5.69 -3.37 -0.36
CA VAL A 48 -6.28 -2.53 0.70
C VAL A 48 -5.19 -1.74 1.45
N MET A 49 -4.04 -2.35 1.75
CA MET A 49 -2.93 -1.65 2.39
C MET A 49 -2.39 -0.51 1.52
N ILE A 50 -2.17 -0.75 0.23
CA ILE A 50 -1.71 0.29 -0.72
C ILE A 50 -2.73 1.42 -0.80
N MET A 51 -4.02 1.09 -0.84
CA MET A 51 -5.10 2.08 -0.87
C MET A 51 -5.07 2.98 0.39
N LEU A 52 -4.93 2.39 1.58
CA LEU A 52 -4.82 3.15 2.84
C LEU A 52 -3.59 4.05 2.88
N VAL A 53 -2.47 3.57 2.33
CA VAL A 53 -1.25 4.38 2.20
C VAL A 53 -1.49 5.54 1.23
N GLY A 54 -2.13 5.30 0.09
CA GLY A 54 -2.53 6.36 -0.84
C GLY A 54 -3.38 7.44 -0.18
N LEU A 55 -4.40 7.05 0.61
CA LEU A 55 -5.21 7.98 1.39
C LEU A 55 -4.40 8.77 2.42
N PHE A 56 -3.42 8.14 3.06
CA PHE A 56 -2.52 8.83 3.98
C PHE A 56 -1.71 9.93 3.27
N PHE A 57 -1.15 9.63 2.09
CA PHE A 57 -0.45 10.62 1.27
C PHE A 57 -1.34 11.78 0.84
N ILE A 58 -2.58 11.51 0.40
CA ILE A 58 -3.54 12.56 0.05
C ILE A 58 -3.83 13.45 1.27
N ARG A 59 -4.02 12.84 2.45
CA ARG A 59 -4.22 13.58 3.70
C ARG A 59 -3.03 14.46 4.06
N GLU A 60 -1.81 13.97 3.91
CA GLU A 60 -0.60 14.76 4.17
C GLU A 60 -0.42 15.88 3.13
N ALA A 61 -0.76 15.64 1.86
CA ALA A 61 -0.79 16.67 0.83
C ALA A 61 -1.69 17.84 1.21
N VAL A 62 -2.94 17.56 1.64
CA VAL A 62 -3.89 18.60 2.06
C VAL A 62 -3.37 19.44 3.24
N ARG A 63 -2.52 18.85 4.09
CA ARG A 63 -1.96 19.50 5.29
C ARG A 63 -0.63 20.20 5.05
N ASN A 64 0.06 19.90 3.96
CA ASN A 64 1.38 20.45 3.69
C ASN A 64 1.27 21.89 3.17
N LYS A 65 2.09 22.79 3.75
CA LYS A 65 2.15 24.21 3.38
C LYS A 65 3.06 24.45 2.18
N ASN A 66 4.05 23.59 1.96
CA ASN A 66 4.93 23.67 0.79
C ASN A 66 4.19 23.13 -0.44
N SER A 67 4.05 23.97 -1.47
CA SER A 67 3.32 23.65 -2.70
C SER A 67 3.93 22.48 -3.47
N GLU A 68 5.25 22.36 -3.50
CA GLU A 68 5.96 21.30 -4.22
C GLU A 68 5.76 19.95 -3.54
N GLN A 69 6.03 19.88 -2.24
CA GLN A 69 5.80 18.65 -1.46
C GLN A 69 4.33 18.27 -1.45
N ARG A 70 3.41 19.25 -1.35
CA ARG A 70 1.97 19.01 -1.48
C ARG A 70 1.63 18.34 -2.81
N PHE A 71 2.17 18.84 -3.93
CA PHE A 71 1.90 18.27 -5.24
C PHE A 71 2.44 16.83 -5.34
N VAL A 72 3.67 16.58 -4.89
CA VAL A 72 4.28 15.24 -4.88
C VAL A 72 3.44 14.27 -4.05
N HIS A 73 3.11 14.61 -2.80
CA HIS A 73 2.29 13.74 -1.95
C HIS A 73 0.90 13.50 -2.55
N PHE A 74 0.30 14.49 -3.21
CA PHE A 74 -1.00 14.35 -3.83
C PHE A 74 -0.97 13.38 -5.02
N VAL A 75 0.02 13.53 -5.91
CA VAL A 75 0.20 12.66 -7.09
C VAL A 75 0.53 11.23 -6.66
N VAL A 76 1.46 11.06 -5.73
CA VAL A 76 1.79 9.73 -5.17
C VAL A 76 0.56 9.11 -4.52
N GLY A 77 -0.18 9.88 -3.71
CA GLY A 77 -1.36 9.39 -3.01
C GLY A 77 -2.47 8.95 -3.96
N LEU A 78 -2.79 9.76 -4.98
CA LEU A 78 -3.75 9.37 -6.02
C LEU A 78 -3.28 8.16 -6.82
N GLY A 79 -1.99 8.12 -7.20
CA GLY A 79 -1.42 6.99 -7.93
C GLY A 79 -1.57 5.67 -7.17
N LEU A 80 -1.18 5.65 -5.89
CA LEU A 80 -1.34 4.47 -5.02
C LEU A 80 -2.82 4.09 -4.84
N PHE A 81 -3.69 5.08 -4.62
CA PHE A 81 -5.11 4.85 -4.42
C PHE A 81 -5.77 4.21 -5.65
N PHE A 82 -5.57 4.79 -6.84
CA PHE A 82 -6.16 4.27 -8.07
C PHE A 82 -5.53 2.94 -8.50
N PHE A 83 -4.22 2.77 -8.29
CA PHE A 83 -3.54 1.51 -8.58
C PHE A 83 -4.07 0.35 -7.75
N ALA A 84 -4.46 0.60 -6.50
CA ALA A 84 -5.03 -0.41 -5.62
C ALA A 84 -6.53 -0.64 -5.85
N ILE A 85 -7.32 0.43 -6.08
CA ILE A 85 -8.78 0.31 -6.18
C ILE A 85 -9.21 -0.46 -7.43
N PHE A 86 -8.47 -0.31 -8.54
CA PHE A 86 -8.85 -0.89 -9.82
C PHE A 86 -8.79 -2.43 -9.82
N PRO A 87 -7.68 -3.09 -9.46
CA PRO A 87 -7.63 -4.55 -9.29
C PRO A 87 -8.64 -5.07 -8.26
N LEU A 88 -8.86 -4.32 -7.19
CA LEU A 88 -9.81 -4.71 -6.15
C LEU A 88 -11.25 -4.72 -6.67
N PHE A 89 -11.61 -3.75 -7.51
CA PHE A 89 -12.91 -3.70 -8.17
C PHE A 89 -13.08 -4.78 -9.24
N VAL A 90 -12.00 -5.14 -9.94
CA VAL A 90 -11.98 -6.32 -10.84
C VAL A 90 -12.24 -7.59 -10.04
N THR A 91 -11.49 -7.81 -8.95
CA THR A 91 -11.58 -8.99 -8.09
C THR A 91 -12.95 -9.16 -7.44
N LEU A 92 -13.57 -8.05 -7.00
CA LEU A 92 -14.92 -8.05 -6.44
C LEU A 92 -16.03 -8.19 -7.51
N GLY A 93 -15.68 -8.17 -8.79
CA GLY A 93 -16.64 -8.26 -9.89
C GLY A 93 -17.50 -7.01 -10.07
N VAL A 94 -17.09 -5.87 -9.51
CA VAL A 94 -17.80 -4.59 -9.66
C VAL A 94 -17.73 -4.11 -11.11
N LEU A 95 -16.63 -4.41 -11.81
CA LEU A 95 -16.38 -3.99 -13.19
C LEU A 95 -16.88 -4.98 -14.25
N LYS A 96 -17.75 -5.95 -13.88
CA LYS A 96 -18.31 -6.96 -14.80
C LYS A 96 -19.16 -6.39 -15.95
N PHE A 97 -19.54 -5.12 -15.89
CA PHE A 97 -20.25 -4.43 -16.97
C PHE A 97 -19.32 -3.96 -18.10
N LEU A 98 -17.98 -3.99 -17.91
CA LEU A 98 -17.04 -3.68 -18.97
C LEU A 98 -17.00 -4.84 -19.99
N PRO A 99 -17.15 -4.56 -21.30
CA PRO A 99 -17.25 -5.58 -22.35
C PRO A 99 -15.95 -6.38 -22.56
N TYR A 100 -14.83 -5.88 -22.02
CA TYR A 100 -13.57 -6.61 -21.96
C TYR A 100 -13.39 -7.15 -20.55
N TYR A 101 -13.42 -8.48 -20.41
CA TYR A 101 -13.02 -9.13 -19.17
C TYR A 101 -11.52 -8.89 -18.99
N ILE A 102 -11.16 -7.87 -18.21
CA ILE A 102 -9.76 -7.58 -17.89
C ILE A 102 -9.36 -8.54 -16.77
N ASP A 103 -8.72 -9.65 -17.13
CA ASP A 103 -8.06 -10.54 -16.18
C ASP A 103 -6.76 -9.87 -15.71
N LEU A 104 -6.87 -9.03 -14.70
CA LEU A 104 -5.75 -8.35 -14.08
C LEU A 104 -5.19 -9.21 -12.94
N GLU A 105 -4.26 -10.10 -13.28
CA GLU A 105 -3.49 -10.81 -12.27
C GLU A 105 -2.41 -9.90 -11.68
N MET A 106 -2.74 -9.21 -10.59
CA MET A 106 -1.73 -8.48 -9.82
C MET A 106 -0.76 -9.46 -9.15
N ASN A 107 0.52 -9.17 -9.27
CA ASN A 107 1.56 -9.99 -8.67
C ASN A 107 1.84 -9.52 -7.24
N VAL A 108 1.83 -10.46 -6.28
CA VAL A 108 2.16 -10.24 -4.87
C VAL A 108 3.48 -9.48 -4.72
N TYR A 109 4.48 -9.78 -5.53
CA TYR A 109 5.78 -9.10 -5.50
C TYR A 109 5.65 -7.62 -5.87
N VAL A 110 4.89 -7.29 -6.92
CA VAL A 110 4.70 -5.91 -7.38
C VAL A 110 4.01 -5.09 -6.28
N LEU A 111 2.94 -5.62 -5.69
CA LEU A 111 2.23 -4.95 -4.59
C LEU A 111 3.14 -4.78 -3.36
N SER A 112 3.96 -5.78 -3.05
CA SER A 112 4.90 -5.75 -1.92
C SER A 112 6.04 -4.73 -2.14
N PHE A 113 6.61 -4.68 -3.35
CA PHE A 113 7.63 -3.69 -3.70
C PHE A 113 7.08 -2.27 -3.69
N LEU A 114 5.84 -2.08 -4.12
CA LEU A 114 5.17 -0.79 -4.15
C LEU A 114 4.89 -0.29 -2.71
N LEU A 115 4.45 -1.18 -1.81
CA LEU A 115 4.35 -0.89 -0.37
C LEU A 115 5.71 -0.59 0.25
N LEU A 116 6.74 -1.36 -0.09
CA LEU A 116 8.10 -1.14 0.41
C LEU A 116 8.62 0.24 -0.02
N GLY A 117 8.47 0.58 -1.30
CA GLY A 117 8.89 1.86 -1.86
C GLY A 117 8.15 3.04 -1.21
N ALA A 118 6.83 2.92 -1.03
CA ALA A 118 6.05 3.93 -0.32
C ALA A 118 6.50 4.08 1.15
N GLY A 119 6.78 2.95 1.82
CA GLY A 119 7.32 2.90 3.18
C GLY A 119 8.67 3.61 3.31
N LEU A 120 9.62 3.26 2.43
CA LEU A 120 10.94 3.88 2.38
C LEU A 120 10.86 5.37 2.09
N TYR A 121 10.04 5.80 1.13
CA TYR A 121 9.82 7.22 0.85
C TYR A 121 9.38 7.97 2.12
N MET A 122 8.42 7.43 2.87
CA MET A 122 7.93 8.06 4.11
C MET A 122 9.00 8.13 5.20
N ILE A 123 9.90 7.14 5.28
CA ILE A 123 11.06 7.16 6.18
C ILE A 123 12.00 8.30 5.77
N PHE A 124 12.41 8.33 4.50
CA PHE A 124 13.37 9.32 4.02
C PHE A 124 12.83 10.74 4.17
N ASP A 125 11.60 11.01 3.73
CA ASP A 125 10.97 12.33 3.86
C ASP A 125 10.99 12.83 5.31
N ARG A 126 10.72 11.94 6.27
CA ARG A 126 10.79 12.27 7.70
C ARG A 126 12.18 12.50 8.24
N VAL A 127 13.13 11.66 7.84
CA VAL A 127 14.54 11.81 8.24
C VAL A 127 15.07 13.15 7.74
N PHE A 128 14.83 13.48 6.47
CA PHE A 128 15.23 14.77 5.90
C PHE A 128 14.56 15.95 6.62
N LEU A 129 13.26 15.85 6.93
CA LEU A 129 12.55 16.90 7.69
C LEU A 129 13.14 17.14 9.09
N VAL A 130 13.61 16.09 9.78
CA VAL A 130 14.25 16.20 11.10
C VAL A 130 15.63 16.83 11.02
N PHE A 131 16.41 16.53 9.98
CA PHE A 131 17.73 17.13 9.78
C PHE A 131 17.67 18.57 9.26
N SER A 132 16.58 18.96 8.60
CA SER A 132 16.37 20.32 8.07
C SER A 132 15.74 21.32 9.05
N SER A 133 15.35 20.88 10.25
CA SER A 133 14.71 21.69 11.30
C SER A 133 15.64 22.00 12.45
#